data_AF-A0A2E3VZ63-F1
#
_entry.id   AF-A0A2E3VZ63-F1
#
_cell.length_a   1.000
_cell.length_b   1.000
_cell.length_c   1.000
_cell.angle_alpha   90.00
_cell.angle_beta   90.00
_cell.angle_gamma   90.00
#
_symmetry.space_group_name_H-M   'P 1'
#
loop_
_entity.id
_entity.type
_entity.pdbx_description
1 polymer ?
#
loop_
_entity_poly.entity_id
_entity_poly.type
_entity_poly.pdbx_seq_one_letter_code
_entity_poly.pdbx_strand_id
1 'polypeptide(L)'
;MSCLKFSLVAYFILSAGLAFSEEKVEKFTSKECLKSNFDTTVEREELWGLMKRVLTIKKDVCQISVLNKKKFFETSYKVDICRKPIHMKVTVRGALDVYKRSGKCESKTQSEYCDFWHQLKSELEDQGLIFAKGEREKLSTPHGKVYCTYLVLNKYLGEGVLFSKYYEPENIYVDDVFKGEPRPSSKKPTPLTEKAPVSEKREAPAQTPQGRF
;
A
#
# COMPACT_ATOMS: atom_id res chain seq x y z
N MET A 1 -53.76 -32.31 35.33
CA MET A 1 -52.31 -32.13 35.58
C MET A 1 -51.51 -32.71 34.42
N SER A 2 -51.20 -31.95 33.36
CA SER A 2 -50.29 -32.44 32.28
C SER A 2 -49.72 -31.37 31.34
N CYS A 3 -49.70 -30.08 31.73
CA CYS A 3 -49.20 -29.01 30.85
C CYS A 3 -47.76 -28.55 31.14
N LEU A 4 -47.10 -29.09 32.17
CA LEU A 4 -45.79 -28.60 32.63
C LEU A 4 -44.57 -29.24 31.92
N LYS A 5 -44.76 -30.26 31.07
CA LYS A 5 -43.63 -30.99 30.45
C LYS A 5 -43.13 -30.42 29.12
N PHE A 6 -43.93 -29.61 28.43
CA PHE A 6 -43.53 -29.01 27.14
C PHE A 6 -42.83 -27.64 27.27
N SER A 7 -42.78 -27.06 28.48
CA SER A 7 -42.23 -25.70 28.70
C SER A 7 -40.70 -25.66 28.80
N LEU A 8 -40.03 -26.76 29.17
CA LEU A 8 -38.58 -26.79 29.33
C LEU A 8 -37.84 -26.94 28.00
N VAL A 9 -38.44 -27.63 27.02
CA VAL A 9 -37.84 -27.83 25.68
C VAL A 9 -37.83 -26.53 24.89
N ALA A 10 -38.89 -25.71 25.00
CA ALA A 10 -38.95 -24.40 24.35
C ALA A 10 -37.90 -23.43 24.93
N TYR A 11 -37.61 -23.49 26.24
CA TYR A 11 -36.59 -22.66 26.87
C TYR A 11 -35.17 -23.01 26.40
N PHE A 12 -34.86 -24.31 26.23
CA PHE A 12 -33.56 -24.75 25.72
C PHE A 12 -33.31 -24.36 24.25
N ILE A 13 -34.35 -24.38 23.42
CA ILE A 13 -34.26 -23.94 22.02
C ILE A 13 -34.13 -22.41 21.94
N LEU A 14 -34.80 -21.65 22.83
CA LEU A 14 -34.65 -20.19 22.89
C LEU A 14 -33.29 -19.74 23.43
N SER A 15 -32.70 -20.48 24.39
CA SER A 15 -31.38 -20.14 24.94
C SER A 15 -30.22 -20.48 24.01
N ALA A 16 -30.39 -21.44 23.10
CA ALA A 16 -29.36 -21.81 22.11
C ALA A 16 -29.27 -20.82 20.92
N GLY A 17 -30.27 -19.96 20.72
CA GLY A 17 -30.34 -19.03 19.59
C GLY A 17 -29.64 -17.68 19.77
N LEU A 18 -29.01 -17.40 20.92
CA LEU A 18 -28.44 -16.08 21.23
C LEU A 18 -26.90 -16.05 21.32
N ALA A 19 -26.21 -17.16 21.05
CA ALA A 19 -24.75 -17.15 20.90
C ALA A 19 -24.34 -16.76 19.47
N PHE A 20 -24.86 -15.64 18.95
CA PHE A 20 -24.23 -14.97 17.83
C PHE A 20 -23.03 -14.22 18.41
N SER A 21 -21.87 -14.89 18.44
CA SER A 21 -20.60 -14.23 18.69
C SER A 21 -20.49 -13.05 17.72
N GLU A 22 -20.54 -11.83 18.24
CA GLU A 22 -20.16 -10.64 17.48
C GLU A 22 -18.69 -10.83 17.08
N GLU A 23 -18.47 -11.31 15.85
CA GLU A 23 -17.15 -11.40 15.27
C GLU A 23 -16.66 -9.96 15.13
N LYS A 24 -15.86 -9.50 16.10
CA LYS A 24 -15.22 -8.19 16.02
C LYS A 24 -14.47 -8.14 14.70
N VAL A 25 -14.97 -7.32 13.78
CA VAL A 25 -14.31 -7.08 12.50
C VAL A 25 -13.03 -6.30 12.79
N GLU A 26 -11.95 -7.04 13.03
CA GLU A 26 -10.63 -6.45 13.18
C GLU A 26 -10.15 -5.99 11.80
N LYS A 27 -9.91 -4.69 11.70
CA LYS A 27 -9.29 -4.07 10.54
C LYS A 27 -7.89 -4.63 10.36
N PHE A 28 -7.55 -5.04 9.13
CA PHE A 28 -6.19 -5.49 8.83
C PHE A 28 -5.15 -4.45 9.25
N THR A 29 -3.93 -4.87 9.60
CA THR A 29 -2.86 -3.93 9.98
C THR A 29 -1.98 -3.53 8.79
N SER A 30 -1.21 -2.45 8.92
CA SER A 30 -0.20 -2.05 7.91
C SER A 30 0.78 -3.18 7.60
N LYS A 31 1.19 -3.92 8.64
CA LYS A 31 2.11 -5.05 8.56
C LYS A 31 1.50 -6.24 7.82
N GLU A 32 0.25 -6.57 8.12
CA GLU A 32 -0.49 -7.61 7.39
C GLU A 32 -0.61 -7.27 5.91
N CYS A 33 -1.06 -6.06 5.57
CA CYS A 33 -1.19 -5.63 4.19
C CYS A 33 0.15 -5.72 3.45
N LEU A 34 1.23 -5.16 4.00
CA LEU A 34 2.55 -5.16 3.35
C LEU A 34 3.15 -6.57 3.22
N LYS A 35 2.98 -7.45 4.20
CA LYS A 35 3.51 -8.82 4.16
C LYS A 35 2.61 -9.83 3.44
N SER A 36 1.37 -9.46 3.15
CA SER A 36 0.42 -10.36 2.48
C SER A 36 0.77 -10.60 1.02
N ASN A 37 0.34 -11.78 0.57
CA ASN A 37 0.33 -12.18 -0.83
C ASN A 37 -1.11 -12.47 -1.22
N PHE A 38 -1.61 -11.82 -2.27
CA PHE A 38 -2.97 -12.05 -2.72
C PHE A 38 -3.13 -11.80 -4.22
N ASP A 39 -4.16 -12.44 -4.76
CA ASP A 39 -4.73 -12.19 -6.07
C ASP A 39 -6.21 -11.81 -5.87
N THR A 40 -6.68 -10.83 -6.63
CA THR A 40 -8.09 -10.46 -6.69
C THR A 40 -8.45 -9.91 -8.04
N THR A 41 -9.67 -10.22 -8.49
CA THR A 41 -10.25 -9.69 -9.72
C THR A 41 -11.58 -9.04 -9.39
N VAL A 42 -11.77 -7.82 -9.87
CA VAL A 42 -13.02 -7.07 -9.80
C VAL A 42 -13.54 -6.92 -11.22
N GLU A 43 -14.76 -7.39 -11.46
CA GLU A 43 -15.42 -7.33 -12.75
C GLU A 43 -16.64 -6.42 -12.69
N ARG A 44 -16.76 -5.56 -13.70
CA ARG A 44 -17.91 -4.69 -13.87
C ARG A 44 -18.44 -4.80 -15.30
N GLU A 45 -19.75 -4.96 -15.40
CA GLU A 45 -20.46 -4.85 -16.67
C GLU A 45 -20.80 -3.38 -16.97
N GLU A 46 -20.57 -2.99 -18.22
CA GLU A 46 -20.90 -1.67 -18.79
C GLU A 46 -21.78 -1.86 -20.03
N LEU A 47 -22.55 -0.83 -20.37
CA LEU A 47 -23.42 -0.82 -21.56
C LEU A 47 -24.32 -2.06 -21.63
N TRP A 48 -25.08 -2.31 -20.56
CA TRP A 48 -26.10 -3.37 -20.52
C TRP A 48 -25.51 -4.78 -20.75
N GLY A 49 -24.32 -5.03 -20.21
CA GLY A 49 -23.63 -6.33 -20.32
C GLY A 49 -22.77 -6.52 -21.57
N LEU A 50 -22.82 -5.59 -22.54
CA LEU A 50 -22.07 -5.71 -23.80
C LEU A 50 -20.57 -5.47 -23.64
N MET A 51 -20.16 -4.76 -22.59
CA MET A 51 -18.76 -4.49 -22.30
C MET A 51 -18.41 -4.89 -20.88
N LYS A 52 -17.28 -5.58 -20.73
CA LYS A 52 -16.73 -5.94 -19.41
C LYS A 52 -15.46 -5.17 -19.17
N ARG A 53 -15.36 -4.58 -17.98
CA ARG A 53 -14.11 -4.09 -17.41
C ARG A 53 -13.66 -5.06 -16.33
N VAL A 54 -12.40 -5.45 -16.42
CA VAL A 54 -11.78 -6.40 -15.49
C VAL A 54 -10.54 -5.74 -14.92
N LEU A 55 -10.54 -5.55 -13.60
CA LEU A 55 -9.39 -5.09 -12.83
C LEU A 55 -8.83 -6.28 -12.06
N THR A 56 -7.63 -6.71 -12.40
CA THR A 56 -6.91 -7.78 -11.68
C THR A 56 -5.74 -7.19 -10.92
N ILE A 57 -5.64 -7.50 -9.64
CA ILE A 57 -4.55 -7.06 -8.77
C ILE A 57 -3.86 -8.29 -8.22
N LYS A 58 -2.55 -8.35 -8.44
CA LYS A 58 -1.66 -9.33 -7.84
C LYS A 58 -0.65 -8.61 -6.97
N LYS A 59 -0.64 -8.95 -5.69
CA LYS A 59 0.34 -8.47 -4.74
C LYS A 59 1.15 -9.64 -4.22
N ASP A 60 2.45 -9.52 -4.37
CA ASP A 60 3.46 -10.21 -3.56
C ASP A 60 3.99 -9.21 -2.51
N VAL A 61 4.88 -9.64 -1.62
CA VAL A 61 5.41 -8.83 -0.51
C VAL A 61 5.87 -7.43 -0.99
N CYS A 62 6.67 -7.36 -2.06
CA CYS A 62 7.18 -6.08 -2.60
C CYS A 62 6.69 -5.73 -4.01
N GLN A 63 6.03 -6.65 -4.69
CA GLN A 63 5.64 -6.46 -6.08
C GLN A 63 4.14 -6.35 -6.18
N ILE A 64 3.67 -5.26 -6.77
CA ILE A 64 2.26 -5.04 -7.05
C ILE A 64 2.10 -4.97 -8.56
N SER A 65 1.23 -5.83 -9.10
CA SER A 65 0.82 -5.82 -10.50
C SER A 65 -0.66 -5.51 -10.56
N VAL A 66 -1.03 -4.49 -11.33
CA VAL A 66 -2.42 -4.12 -11.60
C VAL A 66 -2.65 -4.23 -13.10
N LEU A 67 -3.59 -5.06 -13.50
CA LEU A 67 -4.00 -5.23 -14.90
C LEU A 67 -5.41 -4.68 -15.05
N ASN A 68 -5.57 -3.71 -15.92
CA ASN A 68 -6.87 -3.20 -16.33
C ASN A 68 -7.16 -3.63 -17.77
N LYS A 69 -8.22 -4.41 -17.94
CA LYS A 69 -8.68 -4.90 -19.23
C LYS A 69 -10.05 -4.31 -19.54
N LYS A 70 -10.11 -3.56 -20.65
CA LYS A 70 -11.32 -2.99 -21.22
C LYS A 70 -11.47 -3.45 -22.66
N LYS A 71 -12.32 -4.45 -22.88
CA LYS A 71 -12.60 -5.03 -24.21
C LYS A 71 -11.31 -5.48 -24.93
N PHE A 72 -10.77 -4.64 -25.83
CA PHE A 72 -9.55 -4.91 -26.61
C PHE A 72 -8.30 -4.15 -26.12
N PHE A 73 -8.46 -3.31 -25.09
CA PHE A 73 -7.35 -2.55 -24.52
C PHE A 73 -6.96 -3.14 -23.18
N GLU A 74 -5.65 -3.35 -23.02
CA GLU A 74 -5.04 -3.82 -21.79
C GLU A 74 -3.97 -2.83 -21.39
N THR A 75 -4.05 -2.38 -20.14
CA THR A 75 -3.03 -1.57 -19.48
C THR A 75 -2.56 -2.32 -18.24
N SER A 76 -1.27 -2.55 -18.11
CA SER A 76 -0.70 -3.20 -16.94
C SER A 76 0.32 -2.32 -16.25
N TYR A 77 0.22 -2.20 -14.93
CA TYR A 77 1.13 -1.48 -14.07
C TYR A 77 1.90 -2.50 -13.23
N LYS A 78 3.22 -2.38 -13.16
CA LYS A 78 4.08 -3.17 -12.27
C LYS A 78 4.91 -2.23 -11.41
N VAL A 79 4.84 -2.41 -10.10
CA VAL A 79 5.46 -1.54 -9.10
C VAL A 79 6.25 -2.41 -8.12
N ASP A 80 7.53 -2.07 -7.90
CA ASP A 80 8.35 -2.68 -6.85
C ASP A 80 8.51 -1.67 -5.70
N ILE A 81 7.71 -1.84 -4.65
CA ILE A 81 7.59 -0.88 -3.55
C ILE A 81 8.79 -0.87 -2.60
N CYS A 82 9.75 -1.79 -2.80
CA CYS A 82 10.89 -1.99 -1.91
C CYS A 82 12.23 -1.57 -2.54
N ARG A 83 12.22 -1.03 -3.76
CA ARG A 83 13.43 -0.57 -4.45
C ARG A 83 13.37 0.90 -4.81
N LYS A 84 14.55 1.54 -4.84
CA LYS A 84 14.78 2.85 -5.43
C LYS A 84 15.32 2.70 -6.87
N PRO A 85 15.09 3.68 -7.75
CA PRO A 85 14.26 4.88 -7.55
C PRO A 85 12.77 4.52 -7.49
N ILE A 86 11.94 5.43 -7.00
CA ILE A 86 10.48 5.25 -7.04
C ILE A 86 10.03 5.31 -8.50
N HIS A 87 9.42 4.24 -8.97
CA HIS A 87 9.05 4.11 -10.38
C HIS A 87 7.84 3.20 -10.55
N MET A 88 7.21 3.32 -11.70
CA MET A 88 6.22 2.37 -12.19
C MET A 88 6.59 1.94 -13.60
N LYS A 89 6.40 0.65 -13.87
CA LYS A 89 6.47 0.11 -15.23
C LYS A 89 5.06 0.02 -15.76
N VAL A 90 4.80 0.65 -16.90
CA VAL A 90 3.48 0.65 -17.52
C VAL A 90 3.58 -0.06 -18.86
N THR A 91 2.65 -0.95 -19.12
CA THR A 91 2.51 -1.62 -20.41
C THR A 91 1.18 -1.25 -21.01
N VAL A 92 1.20 -0.54 -22.14
CA VAL A 92 0.00 -0.15 -22.89
C VAL A 92 0.10 -0.79 -24.26
N ARG A 93 -0.87 -1.64 -24.63
CA ARG A 93 -0.89 -2.32 -25.95
C ARG A 93 0.42 -3.06 -26.28
N GLY A 94 1.08 -3.62 -25.27
CA GLY A 94 2.34 -4.36 -25.43
C GLY A 94 3.62 -3.52 -25.41
N ALA A 95 3.54 -2.18 -25.48
CA ALA A 95 4.69 -1.31 -25.30
C ALA A 95 4.97 -1.11 -23.80
N LEU A 96 6.20 -1.39 -23.37
CA LEU A 96 6.64 -1.28 -21.97
C LEU A 96 7.48 -0.02 -21.77
N ASP A 97 6.99 0.87 -20.91
CA ASP A 97 7.67 2.10 -20.51
C ASP A 97 7.90 2.14 -18.99
N VAL A 98 8.90 2.90 -18.56
CA VAL A 98 9.26 3.04 -17.14
C VAL A 98 9.27 4.51 -16.75
N TYR A 99 8.34 4.88 -15.89
CA TYR A 99 8.21 6.25 -15.40
C TYR A 99 8.78 6.35 -14.00
N LYS A 100 9.75 7.25 -13.82
CA LYS A 100 10.41 7.50 -12.54
C LYS A 100 9.81 8.73 -11.88
N ARG A 101 9.66 8.68 -10.56
CA ARG A 101 9.22 9.81 -9.78
C ARG A 101 10.31 10.88 -9.73
N SER A 102 9.99 12.08 -10.19
CA SER A 102 10.87 13.26 -10.12
C SER A 102 10.56 14.21 -8.96
N GLY A 103 9.33 14.16 -8.42
CA GLY A 103 8.87 15.05 -7.36
C GLY A 103 7.50 14.65 -6.83
N LYS A 104 6.82 15.55 -6.12
CA LYS A 104 5.41 15.38 -5.74
C LYS A 104 4.49 15.82 -6.88
N CYS A 105 3.33 15.18 -6.99
CA CYS A 105 2.30 15.55 -7.96
C CYS A 105 1.39 16.65 -7.38
N GLU A 106 1.87 17.91 -7.34
CA GLU A 106 1.16 19.06 -6.71
C GLU A 106 0.63 20.13 -7.71
N SER A 107 0.89 19.95 -9.01
CA SER A 107 0.37 20.69 -10.19
C SER A 107 0.96 22.09 -10.55
N LYS A 108 1.45 22.14 -11.80
CA LYS A 108 1.38 23.17 -12.88
C LYS A 108 2.15 22.67 -14.12
N THR A 109 3.09 21.74 -13.91
CA THR A 109 3.73 20.90 -14.94
C THR A 109 3.64 19.44 -14.48
N GLN A 110 2.62 18.71 -14.93
CA GLN A 110 2.49 17.29 -14.60
C GLN A 110 3.50 16.50 -15.43
N SER A 111 4.29 15.66 -14.76
CA SER A 111 5.16 14.70 -15.44
C SER A 111 4.34 13.48 -15.88
N GLU A 112 4.79 12.77 -16.92
CA GLU A 112 4.13 11.52 -17.37
C GLU A 112 3.96 10.52 -16.21
N TYR A 113 4.93 10.47 -15.29
CA TYR A 113 4.81 9.72 -14.05
C TYR A 113 3.55 10.07 -13.24
N CYS A 114 3.27 11.37 -13.08
CA CYS A 114 2.08 11.82 -12.35
C CYS A 114 0.80 11.47 -13.10
N ASP A 115 0.79 11.56 -14.43
CA ASP A 115 -0.38 11.21 -15.25
C ASP A 115 -0.73 9.72 -15.09
N PHE A 116 0.26 8.84 -15.23
CA PHE A 116 0.05 7.40 -15.02
C PHE A 116 -0.28 7.04 -13.58
N TRP A 117 0.29 7.77 -12.60
CA TRP A 117 -0.11 7.60 -11.21
C TRP A 117 -1.58 7.98 -10.98
N HIS A 118 -2.00 9.14 -11.47
CA HIS A 118 -3.38 9.59 -11.35
C HIS A 118 -4.36 8.65 -12.06
N GLN A 119 -3.98 8.14 -13.23
CA GLN A 119 -4.76 7.14 -13.94
C GLN A 119 -4.89 5.84 -13.11
N LEU A 120 -3.79 5.27 -12.65
CA LEU A 120 -3.81 4.06 -11.81
C LEU A 120 -4.64 4.27 -10.53
N LYS A 121 -4.49 5.44 -9.89
CA LYS A 121 -5.26 5.79 -8.69
C LYS A 121 -6.76 5.80 -8.97
N SER A 122 -7.19 6.50 -10.03
CA SER A 122 -8.60 6.52 -10.46
C SER A 122 -9.10 5.12 -10.82
N GLU A 123 -8.29 4.29 -11.48
CA GLU A 123 -8.69 2.91 -11.79
C GLU A 123 -8.92 2.06 -10.52
N LEU A 124 -8.05 2.19 -9.51
CA LEU A 124 -8.22 1.50 -8.23
C LEU A 124 -9.44 2.01 -7.46
N GLU A 125 -9.71 3.30 -7.47
CA GLU A 125 -10.88 3.91 -6.82
C GLU A 125 -12.16 3.52 -7.55
N ASP A 126 -12.25 3.86 -8.84
CA ASP A 126 -13.49 3.80 -9.61
C ASP A 126 -13.87 2.39 -10.05
N GLN A 127 -12.90 1.51 -10.30
CA GLN A 127 -13.17 0.12 -10.70
C GLN A 127 -12.94 -0.87 -9.58
N GLY A 128 -11.99 -0.58 -8.69
CA GLY A 128 -11.69 -1.42 -7.55
C GLY A 128 -12.61 -1.12 -6.37
N LEU A 129 -12.38 -0.02 -5.66
CA LEU A 129 -13.01 0.27 -4.37
C LEU A 129 -14.54 0.38 -4.46
N ILE A 130 -15.06 0.97 -5.54
CA ILE A 130 -16.52 1.12 -5.72
C ILE A 130 -17.22 -0.23 -5.95
N PHE A 131 -16.59 -1.16 -6.68
CA PHE A 131 -17.25 -2.38 -7.16
C PHE A 131 -16.76 -3.68 -6.51
N ALA A 132 -15.67 -3.64 -5.74
CA ALA A 132 -15.16 -4.81 -5.06
C ALA A 132 -16.14 -5.29 -3.97
N LYS A 133 -16.31 -6.61 -3.89
CA LYS A 133 -17.23 -7.24 -2.94
C LYS A 133 -16.57 -7.48 -1.58
N GLY A 134 -17.40 -7.51 -0.54
CA GLY A 134 -17.01 -7.80 0.83
C GLY A 134 -16.57 -6.57 1.61
N GLU A 135 -16.22 -6.81 2.88
CA GLU A 135 -15.80 -5.77 3.82
C GLU A 135 -14.40 -5.24 3.49
N ARG A 136 -14.24 -3.91 3.49
CA ARG A 136 -12.98 -3.21 3.20
C ARG A 136 -11.90 -3.47 4.25
N GLU A 137 -12.32 -3.76 5.47
CA GLU A 137 -11.47 -3.96 6.65
C GLU A 137 -10.82 -5.34 6.68
N LYS A 138 -11.36 -6.31 5.92
CA LYS A 138 -10.90 -7.70 5.89
C LYS A 138 -10.05 -7.98 4.64
N LEU A 139 -8.77 -8.26 4.84
CA LEU A 139 -7.84 -8.57 3.74
C LEU A 139 -8.16 -9.88 2.99
N SER A 140 -9.01 -10.72 3.56
CA SER A 140 -9.53 -11.92 2.90
C SER A 140 -10.51 -11.60 1.76
N THR A 141 -11.17 -10.44 1.79
CA THR A 141 -12.19 -10.06 0.80
C THR A 141 -11.56 -9.36 -0.41
N PRO A 142 -12.21 -9.38 -1.59
CA PRO A 142 -11.80 -8.56 -2.72
C PRO A 142 -11.65 -7.07 -2.37
N HIS A 143 -12.60 -6.50 -1.64
CA HIS A 143 -12.57 -5.09 -1.27
C HIS A 143 -11.36 -4.76 -0.39
N GLY A 144 -11.08 -5.55 0.65
CA GLY A 144 -9.92 -5.33 1.51
C GLY A 144 -8.59 -5.46 0.77
N LYS A 145 -8.48 -6.37 -0.20
CA LYS A 145 -7.29 -6.51 -1.07
C LYS A 145 -7.06 -5.29 -1.96
N VAL A 146 -8.12 -4.78 -2.59
CA VAL A 146 -8.04 -3.54 -3.38
C VAL A 146 -7.66 -2.37 -2.47
N TYR A 147 -8.28 -2.26 -1.29
CA TYR A 147 -8.01 -1.17 -0.36
C TYR A 147 -6.58 -1.19 0.19
N CYS A 148 -6.08 -2.37 0.57
CA CYS A 148 -4.67 -2.55 0.92
C CYS A 148 -3.74 -2.08 -0.22
N THR A 149 -4.04 -2.47 -1.47
CA THR A 149 -3.25 -2.07 -2.64
C THR A 149 -3.27 -0.56 -2.84
N TYR A 150 -4.45 0.06 -2.74
CA TYR A 150 -4.64 1.50 -2.85
C TYR A 150 -3.78 2.27 -1.82
N LEU A 151 -3.84 1.87 -0.55
CA LEU A 151 -3.08 2.52 0.52
C LEU A 151 -1.57 2.45 0.29
N VAL A 152 -1.06 1.26 -0.04
CA VAL A 152 0.37 1.04 -0.28
C VAL A 152 0.85 1.86 -1.47
N LEU A 153 0.12 1.85 -2.58
CA LEU A 153 0.49 2.63 -3.75
C LEU A 153 0.37 4.13 -3.52
N ASN A 154 -0.62 4.60 -2.74
CA ASN A 154 -0.73 6.02 -2.42
C ASN A 154 0.48 6.51 -1.61
N LYS A 155 0.97 5.72 -0.65
CA LYS A 155 2.20 6.02 0.08
C LYS A 155 3.45 5.95 -0.80
N TYR A 156 3.62 4.87 -1.57
CA TYR A 156 4.80 4.70 -2.41
C TYR A 156 4.83 5.67 -3.60
N LEU A 157 3.83 5.60 -4.48
CA LEU A 157 3.78 6.37 -5.71
C LEU A 157 3.33 7.82 -5.50
N GLY A 158 2.45 8.08 -4.51
CA GLY A 158 1.92 9.41 -4.22
C GLY A 158 2.77 10.21 -3.23
N GLU A 159 3.24 9.62 -2.14
CA GLU A 159 4.00 10.33 -1.09
C GLU A 159 5.51 10.14 -1.17
N GLY A 160 5.97 9.03 -1.73
CA GLY A 160 7.39 8.78 -1.97
C GLY A 160 8.03 7.95 -0.87
N VAL A 161 7.20 7.23 -0.11
CA VAL A 161 7.61 6.37 0.99
C VAL A 161 8.18 5.08 0.42
N LEU A 162 9.35 4.66 0.91
CA LEU A 162 9.95 3.38 0.55
C LEU A 162 9.61 2.34 1.63
N PHE A 163 9.11 1.18 1.21
CA PHE A 163 8.83 0.09 2.14
C PHE A 163 10.02 -0.87 2.25
N SER A 164 10.13 -1.55 3.39
CA SER A 164 11.14 -2.58 3.64
C SER A 164 10.49 -3.86 4.12
N LYS A 165 11.05 -5.01 3.70
CA LYS A 165 10.67 -6.33 4.23
C LYS A 165 11.20 -6.57 5.65
N TYR A 166 12.28 -5.89 6.01
CA TYR A 166 13.09 -6.22 7.19
C TYR A 166 12.80 -5.33 8.41
N TYR A 167 12.27 -4.12 8.18
CA TYR A 167 11.99 -3.15 9.24
C TYR A 167 10.49 -3.08 9.54
N GLU A 168 10.15 -2.57 10.73
CA GLU A 168 8.78 -2.20 11.07
C GLU A 168 8.26 -1.21 10.01
N PRO A 169 7.12 -1.52 9.37
CA PRO A 169 6.64 -0.71 8.26
C PRO A 169 6.05 0.60 8.75
N GLU A 170 6.20 1.65 7.94
CA GLU A 170 5.43 2.89 8.11
C GLU A 170 3.92 2.61 8.04
N ASN A 171 3.15 3.44 8.74
CA ASN A 171 1.70 3.35 8.71
C ASN A 171 1.18 3.65 7.29
N ILE A 172 0.46 2.70 6.69
CA ILE A 172 -0.07 2.84 5.33
C ILE A 172 -1.37 3.62 5.28
N TYR A 173 -2.05 3.83 6.42
CA TYR A 173 -3.25 4.64 6.46
C TYR A 173 -2.89 6.09 6.16
N VAL A 174 -3.75 6.73 5.37
CA VAL A 174 -3.68 8.18 5.22
C VAL A 174 -3.92 8.74 6.61
N ASP A 175 -2.97 9.55 7.10
CA ASP A 175 -3.20 10.34 8.30
C ASP A 175 -4.36 11.25 7.93
N ASP A 176 -5.58 10.89 8.34
CA ASP A 176 -6.72 11.78 8.17
C ASP A 176 -6.32 13.13 8.74
N VAL A 177 -6.69 14.18 8.03
CA VAL A 177 -6.49 15.58 8.41
C VAL A 177 -7.43 15.89 9.59
N PHE A 178 -7.26 15.18 10.70
CA PHE A 178 -7.67 15.58 12.03
C PHE A 178 -6.41 16.01 12.77
N LYS A 179 -5.96 17.23 12.45
CA LYS A 179 -5.03 17.96 13.32
C LYS A 179 -5.72 18.10 14.67
N GLY A 180 -5.24 17.38 15.67
CA GLY A 180 -5.87 17.46 16.98
C GLY A 180 -5.24 16.73 18.14
N GLU A 181 -4.17 15.93 18.00
CA GLU A 181 -3.45 15.42 19.17
C GLU A 181 -1.93 15.39 18.95
N PRO A 182 -1.14 15.83 19.95
CA PRO A 182 0.30 15.80 19.85
C PRO A 182 0.78 14.34 19.92
N ARG A 183 1.43 13.88 18.84
CA ARG A 183 2.14 12.58 18.85
C ARG A 183 3.17 12.59 19.99
N PRO A 184 3.26 11.54 20.82
CA PRO A 184 4.36 11.38 21.75
C PRO A 184 5.66 11.29 20.95
N SER A 185 6.59 12.21 21.25
CA SER A 185 7.91 12.30 20.65
C SER A 185 8.63 10.95 20.76
N SER A 186 8.82 10.29 19.61
CA SER A 186 9.72 9.16 19.48
C SER A 186 11.13 9.66 19.81
N LYS A 187 11.68 9.15 20.92
CA LYS A 187 13.00 9.49 21.44
C LYS A 187 14.04 9.28 20.35
N LYS A 188 14.69 10.37 19.96
CA LYS A 188 15.91 10.37 19.16
C LYS A 188 16.99 9.60 19.94
N PRO A 189 17.72 8.64 19.33
CA PRO A 189 18.88 8.04 19.97
C PRO A 189 19.95 9.11 20.19
N THR A 190 20.39 9.24 21.44
CA THR A 190 21.49 10.08 21.89
C THR A 190 22.77 9.75 21.10
N PRO A 191 23.52 10.74 20.58
CA PRO A 191 24.85 10.49 20.06
C PRO A 191 25.79 10.15 21.23
N LEU A 192 26.35 8.94 21.20
CA LEU A 192 27.47 8.57 22.07
C LEU A 192 28.63 9.52 21.80
N THR A 193 28.97 10.28 22.84
CA THR A 193 30.15 11.14 22.88
C THR A 193 31.37 10.23 23.05
N GLU A 194 32.03 9.90 21.94
CA GLU A 194 33.33 9.24 21.99
C GLU A 194 34.45 10.30 21.95
N LYS A 195 35.28 10.25 22.98
CA LYS A 195 36.32 11.22 23.30
C LYS A 195 37.45 11.17 22.27
N ALA A 196 37.85 12.33 21.78
CA ALA A 196 39.13 12.52 21.10
C ALA A 196 40.30 12.40 22.10
N PRO A 197 41.43 11.79 21.70
CA PRO A 197 42.73 12.08 22.30
C PRO A 197 43.59 12.97 21.39
N VAL A 198 43.90 14.14 21.92
CA VAL A 198 45.17 14.89 21.93
C VAL A 198 46.29 14.39 20.98
N SER A 199 46.60 15.25 20.00
CA SER A 199 47.91 15.71 19.50
C SER A 199 49.16 14.83 19.72
N GLU A 200 49.76 14.37 18.61
CA GLU A 200 51.22 14.23 18.49
C GLU A 200 51.73 15.01 17.27
N LYS A 201 52.71 15.87 17.54
CA LYS A 201 53.36 16.81 16.64
C LYS A 201 54.51 16.08 15.94
N ARG A 202 54.52 15.99 14.61
CA ARG A 202 55.72 15.61 13.85
C ARG A 202 55.97 16.57 12.69
N GLU A 203 57.23 17.02 12.66
CA GLU A 203 57.84 17.96 11.74
C GLU A 203 57.76 17.55 10.27
N ALA A 204 57.65 18.57 9.42
CA ALA A 204 57.87 18.48 7.99
C ALA A 204 59.36 18.33 7.65
N PRO A 205 59.68 17.76 6.48
CA PRO A 205 60.77 18.27 5.68
C PRO A 205 60.26 18.80 4.33
N ALA A 206 60.81 19.95 3.97
CA ALA A 206 60.69 20.62 2.69
C ALA A 206 61.45 19.88 1.58
N GLN A 207 61.00 20.02 0.32
CA GLN A 207 61.70 19.98 -0.98
C GLN A 207 60.71 19.51 -2.07
N THR A 208 60.63 19.98 -3.33
CA THR A 208 61.06 21.14 -4.14
C THR A 208 60.32 20.96 -5.50
N PRO A 209 60.07 22.01 -6.30
CA PRO A 209 59.39 21.87 -7.59
C PRO A 209 60.36 21.57 -8.73
N GLN A 210 60.11 20.51 -9.50
CA GLN A 210 60.61 20.28 -10.86
C GLN A 210 59.37 19.90 -11.68
N GLY A 211 59.07 20.43 -12.86
CA GLY A 211 59.80 21.22 -13.84
C GLY A 211 59.08 20.91 -15.17
N ARG A 212 58.66 21.94 -15.90
CA ARG A 212 58.10 21.83 -17.24
C ARG A 212 59.16 21.32 -18.23
N PHE A 213 58.75 20.42 -19.12
CA PHE A 213 59.12 20.44 -20.54
C PHE A 213 57.85 20.09 -21.34
#